data_AF-A0A7C7WRC1-F1
#
_entry.id   AF-A0A7C7WRC1-F1
#
_cell.length_a   1.000
_cell.length_b   1.000
_cell.length_c   1.000
_cell.angle_alpha   90.00
_cell.angle_beta   90.00
_cell.angle_gamma   90.00
#
_symmetry.space_group_name_H-M   'P 1'
#
loop_
_entity.id
_entity.type
_entity.pdbx_description
1 polymer ?
#
loop_
_entity_poly.entity_id
_entity_poly.type
_entity_poly.pdbx_seq_one_letter_code
_entity_poly.pdbx_strand_id
1 'polypeptide(L)'
;MAPRGGVMLGLNRSLRANKVSFQLLRIAQVGDKVVYFASPGGRPPTPVTLITLEKDHAVFESKRNDFPQRIIYTRHGDALVARIEGKSVGKEKAIEWRWHRGEPQDPSPGCHSKASIKRRW
;
A
#
# COMPACT_ATOMS: atom_id res chain seq x y z
N MET A 1 -10.89 4.26 4.54
CA MET A 1 -11.35 3.13 5.37
C MET A 1 -10.58 3.16 6.67
N ALA A 2 -11.25 3.23 7.83
CA ALA A 2 -10.56 3.21 9.12
C ALA A 2 -10.04 1.79 9.42
N PRO A 3 -8.89 1.64 10.09
CA PRO A 3 -8.39 0.34 10.56
C PRO A 3 -9.44 -0.35 11.45
N ARG A 4 -9.65 -1.66 11.29
CA ARG A 4 -10.50 -2.47 12.19
C ARG A 4 -9.88 -3.85 12.38
N GLY A 5 -10.01 -4.41 13.58
CA GLY A 5 -9.50 -5.75 13.91
C GLY A 5 -7.97 -5.88 13.79
N GLY A 6 -7.21 -4.81 14.07
CA GLY A 6 -5.74 -4.82 13.97
C GLY A 6 -5.20 -4.85 12.54
N VAL A 7 -6.05 -4.53 11.55
CA VAL A 7 -5.70 -4.58 10.12
C VAL A 7 -6.06 -3.28 9.40
N MET A 8 -5.14 -2.84 8.55
CA MET A 8 -5.36 -1.84 7.52
C MET A 8 -5.21 -2.48 6.15
N LEU A 9 -6.17 -2.22 5.25
CA LEU A 9 -6.12 -2.69 3.87
C LEU A 9 -5.82 -1.52 2.93
N GLY A 10 -5.07 -1.82 1.88
CA GLY A 10 -4.75 -0.87 0.82
C GLY A 10 -4.81 -1.52 -0.55
N LEU A 11 -5.14 -0.71 -1.54
CA LEU A 11 -5.09 -1.05 -2.95
C LEU A 11 -4.35 0.08 -3.66
N ASN A 12 -3.33 -0.25 -4.43
CA ASN A 12 -2.76 0.67 -5.42
C ASN A 12 -3.16 0.17 -6.81
N ARG A 13 -3.59 1.09 -7.67
CA ARG A 13 -3.74 0.86 -9.11
C ARG A 13 -3.00 1.96 -9.84
N SER A 14 -2.08 1.58 -10.70
CA SER A 14 -1.28 2.50 -11.51
C SER A 14 -1.60 2.28 -12.99
N LEU A 15 -1.92 3.38 -13.67
CA LEU A 15 -2.19 3.43 -15.10
C LEU A 15 -1.02 4.15 -15.79
N ARG A 16 -0.45 3.51 -16.82
CA ARG A 16 0.63 4.08 -17.65
C ARG A 16 0.34 3.73 -19.11
N ALA A 17 -0.04 4.72 -19.91
CA ALA A 17 -0.57 4.51 -21.26
C ALA A 17 -1.67 3.42 -21.25
N ASN A 18 -1.49 2.34 -22.02
CA ASN A 18 -2.44 1.22 -22.11
C ASN A 18 -2.13 0.07 -21.14
N LYS A 19 -1.26 0.28 -20.13
CA LYS A 19 -0.91 -0.75 -19.14
C LYS A 19 -1.51 -0.44 -17.77
N VAL A 20 -2.11 -1.47 -17.18
CA VAL A 20 -2.60 -1.46 -15.80
C VAL A 20 -1.67 -2.31 -14.94
N SER A 21 -1.28 -1.77 -13.79
CA SER A 21 -0.65 -2.54 -12.72
C SER A 21 -1.38 -2.26 -11.42
N PHE A 22 -1.36 -3.23 -10.51
CA PHE A 22 -2.01 -3.08 -9.21
C PHE A 22 -1.20 -3.78 -8.11
N GLN A 23 -1.49 -3.41 -6.87
CA GLN A 23 -0.93 -4.02 -5.69
C GLN A 23 -2.01 -4.12 -4.61
N LEU A 24 -2.15 -5.32 -4.05
CA LEU A 24 -2.91 -5.52 -2.81
C LEU A 24 -1.97 -5.34 -1.62
N LEU A 25 -2.45 -4.60 -0.62
CA LEU A 25 -1.68 -4.27 0.56
C LEU A 25 -2.48 -4.58 1.82
N ARG A 26 -1.76 -5.10 2.81
CA ARG A 26 -2.27 -5.24 4.17
C ARG A 26 -1.19 -4.85 5.16
N ILE A 27 -1.49 -3.95 6.08
CA ILE A 27 -0.70 -3.75 7.29
C ILE A 27 -1.46 -4.41 8.43
N ALA A 28 -0.85 -5.35 9.12
CA ALA A 28 -1.50 -6.11 10.19
C ALA A 28 -0.58 -6.31 11.38
N GLN A 29 -1.19 -6.42 12.56
CA GLN A 29 -0.49 -6.88 13.74
C GLN A 29 -0.32 -8.40 13.71
N VAL A 30 0.90 -8.87 13.97
CA VAL A 30 1.29 -10.29 14.04
C VAL A 30 2.09 -10.48 15.33
N GLY A 31 1.41 -10.94 16.38
CA GLY A 31 1.94 -10.87 17.75
C GLY A 31 2.23 -9.41 18.13
N ASP A 32 3.45 -9.14 18.57
CA ASP A 32 3.87 -7.78 18.98
C ASP A 32 4.43 -6.95 17.83
N LYS A 33 4.38 -7.45 16.59
CA LYS A 33 4.95 -6.78 15.42
C LYS A 33 3.87 -6.24 14.51
N VAL A 34 4.13 -5.09 13.89
CA VAL A 34 3.36 -4.58 12.77
C VAL A 34 4.04 -4.98 11.47
N VAL A 35 3.31 -5.63 10.57
CA VAL A 35 3.86 -6.21 9.34
C VAL A 35 3.10 -5.68 8.12
N TYR A 36 3.85 -5.21 7.14
CA TYR A 36 3.39 -4.82 5.82
C TYR A 36 3.48 -6.01 4.87
N PHE A 37 2.35 -6.39 4.28
CA PHE A 37 2.24 -7.47 3.30
C PHE A 37 1.98 -6.88 1.91
N ALA A 38 2.96 -7.01 1.03
CA ALA A 38 2.90 -6.50 -0.34
C ALA A 38 2.56 -7.62 -1.33
N SER A 39 1.52 -7.46 -2.15
CA SER A 39 1.16 -8.39 -3.22
C SER A 39 1.03 -7.67 -4.57
N PRO A 40 2.16 -7.39 -5.25
CA PRO A 40 2.15 -6.78 -6.58
C PRO A 40 1.54 -7.75 -7.61
N GLY A 41 0.56 -7.28 -8.37
CA GLY A 41 -0.14 -8.10 -9.36
C GLY A 41 -0.84 -9.34 -8.79
N GLY A 42 -1.16 -9.36 -7.49
CA GLY A 42 -1.82 -10.49 -6.84
C GLY A 42 -0.91 -11.67 -6.47
N ARG A 43 0.41 -11.52 -6.59
CA ARG A 43 1.39 -12.56 -6.18
C ARG A 43 1.35 -12.85 -4.68
N PRO A 44 1.89 -13.98 -4.21
CA PRO A 44 2.00 -14.27 -2.78
C PRO A 44 2.59 -13.08 -1.99
N PRO A 45 2.00 -12.71 -0.85
CA PRO A 45 2.40 -11.50 -0.14
C PRO A 45 3.81 -11.63 0.41
N THR A 46 4.62 -10.59 0.21
CA THR A 46 5.94 -10.48 0.81
C THR A 46 5.85 -9.66 2.11
N PRO A 47 6.23 -10.23 3.27
CA PRO A 47 6.19 -9.52 4.55
C PRO A 47 7.41 -8.61 4.74
N VAL A 48 7.17 -7.42 5.29
CA VAL A 48 8.19 -6.43 5.66
C VAL A 48 7.81 -5.87 7.03
N THR A 49 8.72 -5.90 8.01
CA THR A 49 8.38 -5.61 9.42
C THR A 49 8.64 -4.14 9.75
N LEU A 50 7.73 -3.50 10.50
CA LEU A 50 7.92 -2.14 10.99
C LEU A 50 9.11 -2.09 11.96
N ILE A 51 10.07 -1.19 11.70
CA ILE A 51 11.24 -0.97 12.55
C ILE A 51 11.29 0.44 13.14
N THR A 52 10.54 1.39 12.56
CA THR A 52 10.47 2.77 13.05
C THR A 52 9.05 3.28 12.85
N LEU A 53 8.49 3.88 13.90
CA LEU A 53 7.22 4.59 13.85
C LEU A 53 7.33 5.87 14.66
N GLU A 54 7.16 6.97 13.96
CA GLU A 54 7.12 8.32 14.50
C GLU A 54 5.83 9.00 14.00
N LYS A 55 5.59 10.24 14.46
CA LYS A 55 4.35 10.97 14.16
C LYS A 55 4.00 11.02 12.67
N ASP A 56 4.99 11.34 11.83
CA ASP A 56 4.82 11.55 10.38
C ASP A 56 5.80 10.69 9.56
N HIS A 57 6.37 9.64 10.17
CA HIS A 57 7.39 8.81 9.54
C HIS A 57 7.25 7.34 9.95
N ALA A 58 7.33 6.42 8.99
CA ALA A 58 7.30 4.99 9.24
C ALA A 58 8.27 4.25 8.33
N VAL A 59 9.04 3.32 8.88
CA VAL A 59 10.00 2.49 8.14
C VAL A 59 9.71 1.02 8.38
N PHE A 60 9.54 0.28 7.29
CA PHE A 60 9.47 -1.16 7.28
C PHE A 60 10.75 -1.73 6.66
N GLU A 61 11.30 -2.79 7.23
CA GLU A 61 12.48 -3.49 6.71
C GLU A 61 12.24 -4.99 6.51
N SER A 62 12.83 -5.53 5.44
CA SER A 62 13.00 -6.97 5.19
C SER A 62 14.45 -7.26 4.86
N LYS A 63 15.12 -8.03 5.73
CA LYS A 63 16.48 -8.53 5.49
C LYS A 63 16.54 -9.72 4.52
N ARG A 64 15.39 -10.23 4.09
CA ARG A 64 15.28 -11.43 3.25
C ARG A 64 15.20 -11.14 1.75
N ASN A 65 14.90 -9.90 1.37
CA ASN A 65 14.70 -9.53 -0.03
C ASN A 65 15.85 -8.64 -0.49
N ASP A 66 16.25 -8.79 -1.76
CA ASP A 66 17.20 -7.86 -2.37
C ASP A 66 16.53 -6.51 -2.66
N PHE A 67 15.31 -6.52 -3.19
CA PHE A 67 14.51 -5.30 -3.40
C PHE A 67 12.99 -5.57 -3.31
N PRO A 68 12.24 -4.73 -2.58
CA PRO A 68 12.73 -3.69 -1.65
C PRO A 68 13.23 -4.31 -0.34
N GLN A 69 14.30 -3.71 0.22
CA GLN A 69 14.77 -3.97 1.58
C GLN A 69 14.07 -3.07 2.59
N ARG A 70 13.83 -1.81 2.22
CA ARG A 70 13.08 -0.86 3.05
C ARG A 70 11.91 -0.25 2.29
N ILE A 71 10.84 0.01 3.04
CA ILE A 71 9.68 0.79 2.62
C ILE A 71 9.53 1.92 3.63
N ILE A 72 9.67 3.15 3.17
CA ILE A 72 9.71 4.36 3.98
C ILE A 72 8.52 5.23 3.59
N TYR A 73 7.74 5.65 4.57
CA TYR A 73 6.67 6.62 4.39
C TYR A 73 6.99 7.87 5.21
N THR A 74 6.91 9.02 4.55
CA THR A 74 7.03 10.34 5.20
C THR A 74 5.84 11.19 4.84
N ARG A 75 5.18 11.76 5.85
CA ARG A 75 4.05 12.65 5.68
C ARG A 75 4.50 14.10 5.81
N HIS A 76 4.10 14.93 4.86
CA HIS A 76 4.32 16.37 4.85
C HIS A 76 2.98 17.09 4.67
N GLY A 77 2.28 17.35 5.79
CA GLY A 77 0.94 17.92 5.77
C GLY A 77 -0.06 17.01 5.03
N ASP A 78 -0.52 17.45 3.86
CA ASP A 78 -1.43 16.68 2.98
C ASP A 78 -0.71 15.92 1.87
N ALA A 79 0.62 15.98 1.83
CA ALA A 79 1.43 15.13 0.97
C ALA A 79 1.90 13.87 1.72
N LEU A 80 1.95 12.75 1.01
CA LEU A 80 2.56 11.50 1.44
C LEU A 80 3.65 11.13 0.44
N VAL A 81 4.88 11.00 0.92
CA VAL A 81 6.00 10.45 0.16
C VAL A 81 6.17 9.00 0.57
N ALA A 82 6.21 8.09 -0.41
CA ALA A 82 6.70 6.74 -0.18
C ALA A 82 7.96 6.50 -0.99
N ARG A 83 8.94 5.92 -0.34
CA ARG A 83 10.20 5.51 -0.93
C ARG A 83 10.43 4.04 -0.65
N ILE A 84 10.86 3.31 -1.66
CA ILE A 84 11.42 1.97 -1.47
C ILE A 84 12.88 1.98 -1.87
N GLU A 85 13.70 1.23 -1.15
CA GLU A 85 15.14 1.13 -1.39
C GLU A 85 15.67 -0.27 -1.11
N GLY A 86 16.81 -0.58 -1.72
CA GLY A 86 17.52 -1.86 -1.60
C GLY A 86 18.36 -2.13 -2.84
N LYS A 87 18.77 -3.38 -3.02
CA LYS A 87 19.64 -3.80 -4.13
C LYS A 87 18.85 -4.46 -5.25
N SER A 88 19.04 -4.00 -6.48
CA SER A 88 18.50 -4.62 -7.69
C SER A 88 19.65 -4.98 -8.62
N VAL A 89 19.82 -6.29 -8.89
CA VAL A 89 20.94 -6.81 -9.71
C VAL A 89 22.30 -6.32 -9.17
N GLY A 90 22.49 -6.42 -7.85
CA GLY A 90 23.72 -6.03 -7.15
C GLY A 90 23.95 -4.52 -6.99
N LYS A 91 23.12 -3.66 -7.59
CA LYS A 91 23.24 -2.20 -7.50
C LYS A 91 22.19 -1.62 -6.57
N GLU A 92 22.58 -0.61 -5.81
CA GLU A 92 21.62 0.17 -5.01
C GLU A 92 20.57 0.80 -5.93
N LYS A 93 19.32 0.72 -5.51
CA LYS A 93 18.16 1.21 -6.23
C LYS A 93 17.19 1.84 -5.25
N ALA A 94 16.60 2.97 -5.64
CA ALA A 94 15.48 3.56 -4.95
C ALA A 94 14.41 4.01 -5.93
N ILE A 95 13.15 3.93 -5.50
CA ILE A 95 12.01 4.47 -6.23
C ILE A 95 11.17 5.26 -5.24
N GLU A 96 10.72 6.44 -5.66
CA GLU A 96 9.93 7.34 -4.84
C GLU A 96 8.64 7.73 -5.56
N TRP A 97 7.58 7.84 -4.77
CA TRP A 97 6.28 8.35 -5.18
C TRP A 97 5.84 9.43 -4.20
N ARG A 98 5.20 10.47 -4.74
CA ARG A 98 4.54 11.50 -3.96
C ARG A 98 3.07 11.52 -4.31
N TRP A 99 2.23 11.41 -3.29
CA TRP A 99 0.79 11.61 -3.41
C TRP A 99 0.38 12.85 -2.63
N HIS A 100 -0.66 13.51 -3.11
CA HIS A 100 -1.41 14.49 -2.35
C HIS A 100 -2.75 13.86 -2.00
N ARG A 101 -3.32 14.22 -0.84
CA ARG A 101 -4.69 13.84 -0.53
C ARG A 101 -5.60 14.41 -1.62
N GLY A 102 -6.20 13.53 -2.41
CA GLY A 102 -7.25 13.93 -3.34
C GLY A 102 -8.50 14.32 -2.56
N GLU A 103 -9.23 15.30 -3.06
CA GLU A 103 -10.61 15.49 -2.63
C GLU A 103 -11.42 14.22 -2.98
N PRO A 104 -12.41 13.85 -2.15
CA PRO A 104 -13.38 12.86 -2.56
C PRO A 104 -14.02 13.33 -3.86
N GLN A 105 -13.79 12.63 -4.98
CA GLN A 105 -14.61 12.83 -6.17
C GLN A 105 -16.01 12.36 -5.84
N ASP A 106 -16.97 13.28 -5.86
CA ASP A 106 -18.39 12.95 -5.85
C ASP A 106 -18.63 11.94 -6.98
N PRO A 107 -19.30 10.79 -6.73
CA PRO A 107 -19.56 9.85 -7.80
C PRO A 107 -20.28 10.60 -8.91
N SER A 108 -19.70 10.62 -10.11
CA SER A 108 -20.30 11.25 -11.27
C SER A 108 -21.76 10.76 -11.40
N PRO A 109 -22.75 11.65 -11.58
CA PRO A 109 -24.15 11.27 -11.65
C PRO A 109 -24.33 10.37 -12.88
N GLY A 110 -24.39 9.06 -12.67
CA GLY A 110 -24.45 8.07 -13.75
C GLY A 110 -24.15 6.64 -13.33
N CYS A 111 -23.37 6.41 -12.27
CA CYS A 111 -23.05 5.05 -11.81
C CYS A 111 -23.96 4.59 -10.66
N HIS A 112 -25.24 4.37 -10.95
CA HIS A 112 -26.13 3.60 -10.09
C HIS A 112 -26.42 2.24 -10.73
N SER A 113 -25.55 1.24 -10.54
CA SER A 113 -25.98 -0.14 -10.73
C SER A 113 -26.79 -0.55 -9.49
N LYS A 114 -28.11 -0.60 -9.59
CA LYS A 114 -28.97 -1.23 -8.58
C LYS A 114 -28.64 -2.73 -8.54
N ALA A 115 -27.86 -3.16 -7.56
CA ALA A 115 -27.72 -4.58 -7.24
C ALA A 115 -28.94 -5.01 -6.41
N SER A 116 -29.94 -5.58 -7.09
CA SER A 116 -31.10 -6.18 -6.42
C SER A 116 -30.77 -7.62 -6.06
N ILE A 117 -30.41 -7.88 -4.79
CA ILE A 117 -30.24 -9.23 -4.27
C ILE A 117 -31.63 -9.78 -3.93
N LYS A 118 -32.19 -10.64 -4.79
CA LYS A 118 -33.34 -11.46 -4.43
C LYS A 118 -32.84 -12.65 -3.59
N ARG A 119 -33.01 -12.58 -2.27
CA ARG A 119 -32.97 -13.78 -1.42
C ARG A 119 -34.32 -14.49 -1.55
N ARG A 120 -34.31 -15.76 -1.91
CA ARG A 120 -35.46 -16.66 -1.83
C ARG A 120 -35.16 -17.62 -0.68
N TRP A 121 -36.09 -17.69 0.27
CA TRP A 121 -36.13 -18.68 1.35
C TRP A 121 -36.46 -20.05 0.77
#